data_AF-A0A0Q9XZV2-F1
#
_entry.id   AF-A0A0Q9XZV2-F1
#
_cell.length_a   1.000
_cell.length_b   1.000
_cell.length_c   1.000
_cell.angle_alpha   90.00
_cell.angle_beta   90.00
_cell.angle_gamma   90.00
#
_symmetry.space_group_name_H-M   'P 1'
#
loop_
_entity.id
_entity.type
_entity.pdbx_description
1 polymer ?
#
loop_
_entity_poly.entity_id
_entity_poly.type
_entity_poly.pdbx_seq_one_letter_code
_entity_poly.pdbx_strand_id
1 'polypeptide(L)'
;MKQNELHYTTMIMNQFPDISIQSVESLGEGFRNYAILVNGEWVFRFPKSQQGADELNKEIQLLPLLIGYVKVSIPQYAYIGRQSDGNPFVGYRKVQGEILGEDGMAVFPNDAKDRLALQLAEFMNVLSTFPVETAIQAGVPVTNLKNEILLLLEAAEKQVFPLLDESLRDYITLRFQSYMNQPEYTRYTPRLIHGDLSPNHFLTDSSQTRINRHYRLW
;
A
#
# COMPACT_ATOMS: atom_id res chain seq x y z
N MET A 1 0.17 21.82 -20.24
CA MET A 1 0.32 21.18 -18.92
C MET A 1 -0.63 21.83 -17.94
N LYS A 2 -1.37 21.02 -17.18
CA LYS A 2 -2.22 21.53 -16.09
C LYS A 2 -1.33 22.12 -14.99
N GLN A 3 -1.82 23.09 -14.23
CA GLN A 3 -1.03 23.82 -13.22
C GLN A 3 -0.36 22.89 -12.19
N ASN A 4 -1.03 21.79 -11.82
CA ASN A 4 -0.49 20.77 -10.92
C ASN A 4 0.68 19.98 -11.54
N GLU A 5 0.63 19.66 -12.83
CA GLU A 5 1.71 18.94 -13.51
C GLU A 5 3.00 19.77 -13.52
N LEU A 6 2.89 21.08 -13.76
CA LEU A 6 4.03 21.99 -13.77
C LEU A 6 4.71 22.10 -12.40
N HIS A 7 3.92 22.04 -11.33
CA HIS A 7 4.43 22.04 -9.96
C HIS A 7 5.32 20.81 -9.70
N TYR A 8 4.82 19.60 -9.99
CA TYR A 8 5.56 18.36 -9.75
C TYR A 8 6.80 18.24 -10.63
N THR A 9 6.72 18.58 -11.92
CA THR A 9 7.88 18.52 -12.81
C THR A 9 8.99 19.47 -12.38
N THR A 10 8.62 20.68 -11.94
CA THR A 10 9.60 21.66 -11.46
C THR A 10 10.33 21.11 -10.23
N MET A 11 9.60 20.51 -9.29
CA MET A 11 10.18 19.90 -8.10
C MET A 11 11.16 18.76 -8.43
N ILE A 12 10.78 17.88 -9.37
CA ILE A 12 11.63 16.78 -9.83
C ILE A 12 12.90 17.32 -10.48
N MET A 13 12.80 18.22 -11.47
CA MET A 13 13.95 18.74 -12.21
C MET A 13 14.92 19.53 -11.31
N ASN A 14 14.41 20.23 -10.30
CA ASN A 14 15.24 20.98 -9.36
C ASN A 14 16.10 20.07 -8.46
N GLN A 15 15.59 18.90 -8.08
CA GLN A 15 16.28 17.98 -7.16
C GLN A 15 17.02 16.86 -7.90
N PHE A 16 16.59 16.52 -9.11
CA PHE A 16 17.17 15.47 -9.94
C PHE A 16 17.45 16.00 -11.35
N PRO A 17 18.48 16.85 -11.53
CA PRO A 17 18.80 17.47 -12.82
C PRO A 17 19.10 16.47 -13.95
N ASP A 18 19.50 15.24 -13.61
CA ASP A 18 19.76 14.16 -14.57
C ASP A 18 18.47 13.61 -15.23
N ILE A 19 17.29 13.97 -14.71
CA ILE A 19 16.00 13.57 -15.28
C ILE A 19 15.53 14.64 -16.27
N SER A 20 15.73 14.37 -17.56
CA SER A 20 15.08 15.13 -18.62
C SER A 20 13.63 14.65 -18.77
N ILE A 21 12.66 15.50 -18.45
CA ILE A 21 11.23 15.18 -18.54
C ILE A 21 10.72 15.50 -19.96
N GLN A 22 10.38 14.47 -20.74
CA GLN A 22 9.77 14.62 -22.07
C GLN A 22 8.25 14.41 -22.05
N SER A 23 7.74 13.60 -21.11
CA SER A 23 6.30 13.40 -20.94
C SER A 23 5.94 13.18 -19.48
N VAL A 24 4.75 13.62 -19.11
CA VAL A 24 4.16 13.41 -17.79
C VAL A 24 2.68 13.09 -17.96
N GLU A 25 2.24 12.07 -17.26
CA GLU A 25 0.83 11.72 -17.13
C GLU A 25 0.49 11.39 -15.69
N SER A 26 -0.77 11.63 -15.33
CA SER A 26 -1.31 11.17 -14.05
C SER A 26 -1.42 9.65 -14.10
N LEU A 27 -0.81 8.95 -13.13
CA LEU A 27 -0.86 7.48 -13.08
C LEU A 27 -1.97 7.00 -12.14
N GLY A 28 -2.19 7.70 -11.04
CA GLY A 28 -3.21 7.34 -10.07
C GLY A 28 -3.17 8.19 -8.82
N GLU A 29 -4.25 8.14 -8.04
CA GLU A 29 -4.38 8.88 -6.79
C GLU A 29 -5.11 8.01 -5.76
N GLY A 30 -4.54 7.92 -4.56
CA GLY A 30 -5.15 7.28 -3.40
C GLY A 30 -5.47 8.30 -2.30
N PHE A 31 -5.87 7.80 -1.13
CA PHE A 31 -6.11 8.64 0.05
C PHE A 31 -4.83 9.33 0.53
N ARG A 32 -3.69 8.64 0.44
CA ARG A 32 -2.41 9.07 1.01
C ARG A 32 -1.50 9.76 0.03
N ASN A 33 -1.56 9.37 -1.25
CA ASN A 33 -0.55 9.71 -2.23
C ASN A 33 -1.13 10.02 -3.61
N TYR A 34 -0.45 10.90 -4.33
CA TYR A 34 -0.64 11.16 -5.76
C TYR A 34 0.57 10.63 -6.54
N ALA A 35 0.34 9.95 -7.66
CA ALA A 35 1.39 9.38 -8.48
C ALA A 35 1.30 9.87 -9.94
N ILE A 36 2.44 10.27 -10.48
CA ILE A 36 2.62 10.60 -11.89
C ILE A 36 3.60 9.64 -12.54
N LEU A 37 3.40 9.39 -13.84
CA LEU A 37 4.34 8.67 -14.68
C LEU A 37 5.11 9.67 -15.55
N VAL A 38 6.43 9.70 -15.36
CA VAL A 38 7.38 10.51 -16.11
C VAL A 38 8.04 9.62 -17.16
N ASN A 39 8.00 10.07 -18.41
CA ASN A 39 8.63 9.40 -19.57
C ASN A 39 8.17 7.95 -19.80
N GLY A 40 6.98 7.57 -19.33
CA GLY A 40 6.48 6.19 -19.41
C GLY A 40 7.21 5.19 -18.51
N GLU A 41 8.23 5.63 -17.77
CA GLU A 41 9.21 4.74 -17.13
C GLU A 41 9.36 4.97 -15.63
N TRP A 42 9.19 6.20 -15.16
CA TRP A 42 9.46 6.61 -13.78
C TRP A 42 8.18 7.03 -13.08
N VAL A 43 7.89 6.38 -11.98
CA VAL A 43 6.75 6.72 -11.12
C VAL A 43 7.28 7.64 -10.04
N PHE A 44 6.74 8.86 -9.98
CA PHE A 44 6.96 9.77 -8.86
C PHE A 44 5.72 9.82 -7.99
N ARG A 45 5.91 9.60 -6.69
CA ARG A 45 4.82 9.52 -5.70
C ARG A 45 5.00 10.60 -4.63
N PHE A 46 3.95 11.39 -4.46
CA PHE A 46 3.89 12.56 -3.59
C PHE A 46 2.82 12.35 -2.51
N PRO A 47 3.17 12.41 -1.21
CA PRO A 47 2.20 12.30 -0.15
C PRO A 47 1.32 13.56 -0.07
N LYS A 48 0.04 13.35 0.21
CA LYS A 48 -1.02 14.38 0.25
C LYS A 48 -1.24 14.95 1.66
N SER A 49 -0.59 14.36 2.67
CA SER A 49 -0.77 14.70 4.08
C SER A 49 0.45 14.25 4.89
N GLN A 50 0.59 14.75 6.12
CA GLN A 50 1.64 14.31 7.04
C GLN A 50 1.60 12.79 7.29
N GLN A 51 0.40 12.22 7.44
CA GLN A 51 0.25 10.78 7.61
C GLN A 51 0.77 9.99 6.40
N GLY A 52 0.52 10.47 5.18
CA GLY A 52 1.08 9.85 3.97
C GLY A 52 2.61 9.99 3.90
N ALA A 53 3.16 11.09 4.40
CA ALA A 53 4.60 11.30 4.49
C ALA A 53 5.26 10.35 5.51
N ASP A 54 4.62 10.13 6.66
CA ASP A 54 5.08 9.19 7.69
C ASP A 54 5.06 7.75 7.16
N GLU A 55 3.98 7.37 6.46
CA GLU A 55 3.88 6.09 5.76
C GLU A 55 4.97 5.92 4.70
N LEU A 56 5.26 6.96 3.91
CA LEU A 56 6.31 6.94 2.88
C LEU A 56 7.71 6.86 3.48
N ASN A 57 7.98 7.53 4.60
CA ASN A 57 9.27 7.43 5.31
C ASN A 57 9.53 5.98 5.78
N LYS A 58 8.51 5.31 6.31
CA LYS A 58 8.58 3.88 6.65
C LYS A 58 8.89 3.03 5.40
N GLU A 59 8.24 3.29 4.27
CA GLU A 59 8.51 2.56 3.02
C GLU A 59 9.95 2.75 2.53
N ILE A 60 10.49 3.97 2.61
CA ILE A 60 11.87 4.29 2.24
C ILE A 60 12.87 3.42 3.01
N GLN A 61 12.62 3.16 4.29
CA GLN A 61 13.50 2.33 5.12
C GLN A 61 13.23 0.82 4.93
N LEU A 62 11.96 0.42 4.84
CA LEU A 62 11.57 -0.99 4.86
C LEU A 62 11.78 -1.69 3.52
N LEU A 63 11.42 -1.06 2.40
CA LEU A 63 11.43 -1.73 1.09
C LEU A 63 12.82 -2.24 0.70
N PRO A 64 13.93 -1.50 0.87
CA PRO A 64 15.27 -2.01 0.58
C PRO A 64 15.60 -3.31 1.31
N LEU A 65 15.11 -3.45 2.55
CA LEU A 65 15.33 -4.64 3.38
C LEU A 65 14.52 -5.85 2.90
N LEU A 66 13.42 -5.64 2.18
CA LEU A 66 12.54 -6.70 1.67
C LEU A 66 12.94 -7.22 0.29
N ILE A 67 13.65 -6.43 -0.54
CA ILE A 67 13.96 -6.78 -1.94
C ILE A 67 14.60 -8.18 -2.07
N GLY A 68 15.48 -8.56 -1.15
CA GLY A 68 16.17 -9.85 -1.17
C GLY A 68 15.34 -11.03 -0.67
N TYR A 69 14.17 -10.78 -0.07
CA TYR A 69 13.33 -11.80 0.55
C TYR A 69 12.11 -12.16 -0.32
N VAL A 70 11.51 -11.17 -0.97
CA VAL A 70 10.30 -11.38 -1.77
C VAL A 70 10.63 -11.81 -3.20
N LYS A 71 9.84 -12.74 -3.75
CA LYS A 71 10.00 -13.22 -5.14
C LYS A 71 9.17 -12.43 -6.16
N VAL A 72 8.45 -11.42 -5.71
CA VAL A 72 7.71 -10.48 -6.56
C VAL A 72 8.49 -9.18 -6.62
N SER A 73 8.44 -8.45 -7.73
CA SER A 73 9.04 -7.12 -7.75
C SER A 73 8.23 -6.17 -6.88
N ILE A 74 8.90 -5.45 -6.00
CA ILE A 74 8.33 -4.35 -5.20
C ILE A 74 8.94 -3.03 -5.68
N PRO A 75 8.33 -1.87 -5.37
CA PRO A 75 8.92 -0.57 -5.67
C PRO A 75 10.34 -0.45 -5.08
N GLN A 76 11.27 0.10 -5.86
CA GLN A 76 12.64 0.39 -5.44
C GLN A 76 12.91 1.87 -5.66
N TYR A 77 12.91 2.64 -4.57
CA TYR A 77 13.06 4.09 -4.65
C TYR A 77 14.48 4.47 -5.03
N ALA A 78 14.64 4.93 -6.27
CA ALA A 78 15.91 5.41 -6.82
C ALA A 78 16.12 6.89 -6.53
N TYR A 79 15.03 7.65 -6.40
CA TYR A 79 15.03 9.07 -6.10
C TYR A 79 14.26 9.31 -4.81
N ILE A 80 14.84 10.09 -3.90
CA ILE A 80 14.21 10.50 -2.64
C ILE A 80 14.39 12.01 -2.55
N GLY A 81 13.29 12.75 -2.68
CA GLY A 81 13.27 14.20 -2.66
C GLY A 81 12.51 14.75 -1.46
N ARG A 82 12.35 16.07 -1.45
CA ARG A 82 11.61 16.84 -0.45
C ARG A 82 10.65 17.81 -1.13
N GLN A 83 9.40 17.79 -0.71
CA GLN A 83 8.40 18.80 -1.06
C GLN A 83 8.70 20.12 -0.33
N SER A 84 8.03 21.20 -0.72
CA SER A 84 8.25 22.53 -0.14
C SER A 84 7.93 22.62 1.36
N ASP A 85 7.08 21.74 1.86
CA ASP A 85 6.73 21.60 3.28
C ASP A 85 7.73 20.71 4.05
N GLY A 86 8.76 20.19 3.39
CA GLY A 86 9.76 19.28 3.96
C GLY A 86 9.37 17.80 3.94
N ASN A 87 8.17 17.44 3.48
CA ASN A 87 7.76 16.04 3.39
C ASN A 87 8.50 15.31 2.25
N PRO A 88 8.81 14.01 2.40
CA PRO A 88 9.45 13.23 1.34
C PRO A 88 8.55 13.10 0.12
N PHE A 89 9.15 12.94 -1.04
CA PHE A 89 8.53 12.28 -2.20
C PHE A 89 9.56 11.32 -2.81
N VAL A 90 9.11 10.34 -3.58
CA VAL A 90 10.00 9.31 -4.14
C VAL A 90 9.80 9.12 -5.63
N GLY A 91 10.86 8.68 -6.30
CA GLY A 91 10.85 8.25 -7.70
C GLY A 91 11.39 6.82 -7.85
N TYR A 92 10.71 5.98 -8.62
CA TYR A 92 11.12 4.61 -8.88
C TYR A 92 10.71 4.14 -10.27
N ARG A 93 11.41 3.11 -10.79
CA ARG A 93 11.03 2.52 -12.07
C ARG A 93 9.62 1.94 -11.97
N LYS A 94 8.77 2.23 -12.97
CA LYS A 94 7.44 1.66 -13.07
C LYS A 94 7.54 0.15 -13.00
N VAL A 95 6.85 -0.39 -12.02
CA VAL A 95 6.69 -1.82 -11.86
C VAL A 95 5.76 -2.26 -13.00
N GLN A 96 6.27 -3.15 -13.85
CA GLN A 96 5.55 -3.60 -15.05
C GLN A 96 4.39 -4.54 -14.72
N GLY A 97 3.35 -4.50 -15.53
CA GLY A 97 2.15 -5.32 -15.41
C GLY A 97 0.88 -4.47 -15.41
N GLU A 98 -0.26 -5.15 -15.43
CA GLU A 98 -1.59 -4.58 -15.34
C GLU A 98 -2.16 -4.83 -13.94
N ILE A 99 -2.84 -3.82 -13.40
CA ILE A 99 -3.53 -3.96 -12.11
C ILE A 99 -4.66 -4.97 -12.29
N LEU A 100 -4.66 -6.02 -11.47
CA LEU A 100 -5.69 -7.04 -11.53
C LEU A 100 -7.07 -6.46 -11.21
N GLY A 101 -7.16 -5.64 -10.15
CA GLY A 101 -8.41 -5.02 -9.73
C GLY A 101 -9.43 -6.03 -9.17
N GLU A 102 -10.48 -5.52 -8.54
CA GLU A 102 -11.50 -6.36 -7.90
C GLU A 102 -12.25 -7.24 -8.93
N ASP A 103 -12.61 -6.65 -10.07
CA ASP A 103 -13.33 -7.35 -11.14
C ASP A 103 -12.46 -8.36 -11.89
N GLY A 104 -11.13 -8.15 -11.92
CA GLY A 104 -10.21 -9.01 -12.66
C GLY A 104 -10.12 -10.42 -12.11
N MET A 105 -10.32 -10.60 -10.80
CA MET A 105 -10.36 -11.92 -10.18
C MET A 105 -11.49 -12.80 -10.71
N ALA A 106 -12.65 -12.23 -11.03
CA ALA A 106 -13.79 -13.02 -11.51
C ALA A 106 -13.49 -13.69 -12.86
N VAL A 107 -12.87 -12.93 -13.76
CA VAL A 107 -12.56 -13.35 -15.14
C VAL A 107 -11.21 -14.06 -15.30
N PHE A 108 -10.40 -14.12 -14.23
CA PHE A 108 -9.08 -14.75 -14.27
C PHE A 108 -9.19 -16.27 -14.51
N PRO A 109 -8.42 -16.86 -15.43
CA PRO A 109 -8.42 -18.30 -15.69
C PRO A 109 -8.10 -19.13 -14.43
N ASN A 110 -8.69 -20.32 -14.29
CA ASN A 110 -8.54 -21.14 -13.08
C ASN A 110 -7.09 -21.51 -12.79
N ASP A 111 -6.34 -21.92 -13.81
CA ASP A 111 -4.92 -22.26 -13.65
C ASP A 111 -4.08 -21.03 -13.25
N ALA A 112 -4.47 -19.84 -13.70
CA ALA A 112 -3.85 -18.58 -13.31
C ALA A 112 -4.21 -18.18 -11.87
N LYS A 113 -5.44 -18.44 -11.42
CA LYS A 113 -5.89 -18.26 -10.03
C LYS A 113 -5.09 -19.15 -9.08
N ASP A 114 -4.86 -20.41 -9.42
CA ASP A 114 -4.08 -21.33 -8.59
C ASP A 114 -2.63 -20.84 -8.42
N ARG A 115 -2.00 -20.38 -9.51
CA ARG A 115 -0.66 -19.78 -9.46
C ARG A 115 -0.64 -18.49 -8.64
N LEU A 116 -1.64 -17.63 -8.81
CA LEU A 116 -1.80 -16.38 -8.04
C LEU A 116 -1.94 -16.68 -6.54
N ALA A 117 -2.75 -17.66 -6.17
CA ALA A 117 -2.92 -18.09 -4.77
C ALA A 117 -1.59 -18.59 -4.18
N LEU A 118 -0.84 -19.41 -4.92
CA LEU A 118 0.48 -19.89 -4.47
C LEU A 118 1.46 -18.73 -4.29
N GLN A 119 1.52 -17.80 -5.23
CA GLN A 119 2.43 -16.64 -5.14
C GLN A 119 2.07 -15.70 -4.00
N LEU A 120 0.77 -15.47 -3.74
CA LEU A 120 0.31 -14.70 -2.58
C LEU A 120 0.67 -15.42 -1.26
N ALA A 121 0.47 -16.73 -1.19
CA ALA A 121 0.87 -17.52 -0.02
C ALA A 121 2.38 -17.44 0.24
N GLU A 122 3.20 -17.57 -0.81
CA GLU A 122 4.65 -17.38 -0.71
C GLU A 122 5.03 -15.97 -0.24
N PHE A 123 4.40 -14.94 -0.79
CA PHE A 123 4.62 -13.54 -0.38
C PHE A 123 4.25 -13.32 1.10
N MET A 124 3.09 -13.80 1.54
CA MET A 124 2.65 -13.72 2.94
C MET A 124 3.56 -14.52 3.87
N ASN A 125 4.08 -15.67 3.43
CA ASN A 125 5.05 -16.46 4.19
C ASN A 125 6.37 -15.70 4.35
N VAL A 126 6.85 -15.02 3.31
CA VAL A 126 8.04 -14.16 3.41
C VAL A 126 7.82 -13.04 4.43
N LEU A 127 6.70 -12.32 4.35
CA LEU A 127 6.43 -11.23 5.29
C LEU A 127 6.27 -11.74 6.73
N SER A 128 5.57 -12.86 6.92
CA SER A 128 5.34 -13.43 8.25
C SER A 128 6.58 -14.05 8.89
N THR A 129 7.63 -14.34 8.11
CA THR A 129 8.92 -14.85 8.60
C THR A 129 10.00 -13.77 8.67
N PHE A 130 9.74 -12.57 8.14
CA PHE A 130 10.67 -11.45 8.23
C PHE A 130 10.91 -11.04 9.71
N PRO A 131 12.16 -10.71 10.11
CA PRO A 131 12.46 -10.32 11.49
C PRO A 131 11.69 -9.07 11.92
N VAL A 132 10.80 -9.24 12.91
CA VAL A 132 9.93 -8.15 13.41
C VAL A 132 10.74 -6.97 13.94
N GLU A 133 11.84 -7.24 14.66
CA GLU A 133 12.71 -6.18 15.19
C GLU A 133 13.34 -5.33 14.08
N THR A 134 13.73 -5.95 12.96
CA THR A 134 14.24 -5.22 11.79
C THR A 134 13.17 -4.35 11.16
N ALA A 135 11.92 -4.84 11.09
CA ALA A 135 10.80 -4.02 10.60
C ALA A 135 10.51 -2.83 11.52
N ILE A 136 10.52 -3.03 12.84
CA ILE A 136 10.32 -1.95 13.83
C ILE A 136 11.44 -0.91 13.71
N GLN A 137 12.69 -1.33 13.59
CA GLN A 137 13.84 -0.43 13.38
C GLN A 137 13.71 0.38 12.08
N ALA A 138 13.06 -0.17 11.06
CA ALA A 138 12.72 0.54 9.82
C ALA A 138 11.49 1.46 9.95
N GLY A 139 10.96 1.66 11.15
CA GLY A 139 9.82 2.56 11.41
C GLY A 139 8.45 1.94 11.18
N VAL A 140 8.34 0.61 11.09
CA VAL A 140 7.03 -0.06 11.06
C VAL A 140 6.39 0.00 12.45
N PRO A 141 5.16 0.53 12.60
CA PRO A 141 4.51 0.60 13.90
C PRO A 141 4.07 -0.78 14.38
N VAL A 142 4.11 -0.99 15.70
CA VAL A 142 3.50 -2.16 16.34
C VAL A 142 2.06 -1.83 16.66
N THR A 143 1.14 -2.37 15.86
CA THR A 143 -0.29 -2.15 16.04
C THR A 143 -0.92 -3.27 16.86
N ASN A 144 -1.52 -2.91 17.99
CA ASN A 144 -2.37 -3.82 18.75
C ASN A 144 -3.78 -3.82 18.12
N LEU A 145 -4.07 -4.81 17.29
CA LEU A 145 -5.33 -4.87 16.52
C LEU A 145 -6.57 -4.90 17.41
N LYS A 146 -6.48 -5.54 18.57
CA LYS A 146 -7.59 -5.56 19.54
C LYS A 146 -7.90 -4.14 20.04
N ASN A 147 -6.86 -3.35 20.30
CA ASN A 147 -7.02 -1.96 20.72
C ASN A 147 -7.57 -1.07 19.59
N GLU A 148 -7.10 -1.26 18.35
CA GLU A 148 -7.64 -0.53 17.19
C GLU A 148 -9.13 -0.81 16.99
N ILE A 149 -9.56 -2.06 17.15
CA ILE A 149 -10.96 -2.45 17.02
C ILE A 149 -11.82 -1.86 18.15
N LEU A 150 -11.27 -1.73 19.36
CA LEU A 150 -11.94 -1.02 20.47
C LEU A 150 -12.15 0.47 20.14
N LEU A 151 -11.10 1.16 19.71
CA LEU A 151 -11.19 2.56 19.31
C LEU A 151 -12.14 2.77 18.12
N LEU A 152 -12.18 1.81 17.19
CA LEU A 152 -13.12 1.83 16.07
C LEU A 152 -14.57 1.69 16.54
N LEU A 153 -14.84 0.83 17.53
CA LEU A 153 -16.17 0.72 18.14
C LEU A 153 -16.57 2.04 18.81
N GLU A 154 -15.71 2.63 19.63
CA GLU A 154 -15.96 3.92 20.28
C GLU A 154 -16.25 5.03 19.25
N ALA A 155 -15.50 5.05 18.15
CA ALA A 155 -15.73 5.98 17.05
C ALA A 155 -17.07 5.71 16.35
N ALA A 156 -17.43 4.46 16.11
CA ALA A 156 -18.70 4.06 15.50
C ALA A 156 -19.89 4.44 16.39
N GLU A 157 -19.82 4.21 17.70
CA GLU A 157 -20.85 4.60 18.68
C GLU A 157 -21.09 6.11 18.67
N LYS A 158 -20.02 6.90 18.55
CA LYS A 158 -20.12 8.37 18.56
C LYS A 158 -20.59 8.96 17.23
N GLN A 159 -20.10 8.42 16.11
CA GLN A 159 -20.22 9.08 14.79
C GLN A 159 -21.21 8.39 13.86
N VAL A 160 -21.38 7.08 13.99
CA VAL A 160 -22.17 6.27 13.06
C VAL A 160 -23.49 5.87 13.69
N PHE A 161 -23.52 5.40 14.94
CA PHE A 161 -24.73 4.89 15.59
C PHE A 161 -25.89 5.91 15.64
N PRO A 162 -25.66 7.23 15.82
CA PRO A 162 -26.75 8.22 15.74
C PRO A 162 -27.47 8.27 14.38
N LEU A 163 -26.87 7.69 13.34
CA LEU A 163 -27.40 7.68 11.97
C LEU A 163 -28.14 6.37 11.63
N LEU A 164 -28.14 5.38 12.53
CA LEU A 164 -28.62 4.03 12.28
C LEU A 164 -29.84 3.70 13.13
N ASP A 165 -30.70 2.82 12.62
CA ASP A 165 -31.75 2.22 13.41
C ASP A 165 -31.21 1.28 14.50
N GLU A 166 -32.06 0.90 15.45
CA GLU A 166 -31.70 0.01 16.55
C GLU A 166 -31.23 -1.37 16.06
N SER A 167 -31.89 -1.94 15.06
CA SER A 167 -31.55 -3.28 14.56
C SER A 167 -30.13 -3.35 13.99
N LEU A 168 -29.70 -2.29 13.29
CA LEU A 168 -28.36 -2.21 12.71
C LEU A 168 -27.30 -1.88 13.76
N ARG A 169 -27.64 -1.06 14.77
CA ARG A 169 -26.76 -0.83 15.94
C ARG A 169 -26.51 -2.13 16.71
N ASP A 170 -27.56 -2.92 16.94
CA ASP A 170 -27.47 -4.22 17.60
C ASP A 170 -26.62 -5.20 16.79
N TYR A 171 -26.84 -5.25 15.47
CA TYR A 171 -26.03 -6.06 14.57
C TYR A 171 -24.55 -5.68 14.65
N ILE A 172 -24.20 -4.40 14.51
CA ILE A 172 -22.80 -3.94 14.55
C ILE A 172 -22.18 -4.26 15.92
N THR A 173 -22.90 -3.96 17.00
CA THR A 173 -22.47 -4.27 18.38
C THR A 173 -22.18 -5.76 18.53
N LEU A 174 -23.05 -6.63 18.03
CA LEU A 174 -22.85 -8.07 18.03
C LEU A 174 -21.60 -8.47 17.24
N ARG A 175 -21.30 -7.85 16.10
CA ARG A 175 -20.08 -8.13 15.33
C ARG A 175 -18.81 -7.77 16.09
N PHE A 176 -18.76 -6.60 16.73
CA PHE A 176 -17.63 -6.19 17.57
C PHE A 176 -17.46 -7.13 18.77
N GLN A 177 -18.54 -7.43 19.49
CA GLN A 177 -18.51 -8.36 20.63
C GLN A 177 -18.06 -9.76 20.21
N SER A 178 -18.51 -10.25 19.05
CA SER A 178 -18.12 -11.55 18.51
C SER A 178 -16.61 -11.65 18.28
N TYR A 179 -15.97 -10.57 17.80
CA TYR A 179 -14.52 -10.51 17.69
C TYR A 179 -13.87 -10.43 19.08
N MET A 180 -14.30 -9.48 19.92
CA MET A 180 -13.65 -9.14 21.19
C MET A 180 -13.71 -10.24 22.24
N ASN A 181 -14.78 -11.04 22.24
CA ASN A 181 -15.03 -12.09 23.22
C ASN A 181 -14.48 -13.46 22.81
N GLN A 182 -13.90 -13.60 21.61
CA GLN A 182 -13.30 -14.84 21.13
C GLN A 182 -11.76 -14.77 21.17
N PRO A 183 -11.09 -15.52 22.07
CA PRO A 183 -9.64 -15.56 22.15
C PRO A 183 -8.98 -15.99 20.84
N GLU A 184 -9.65 -16.83 20.04
CA GLU A 184 -9.16 -17.32 18.74
C GLU A 184 -8.94 -16.20 17.71
N TYR A 185 -9.68 -15.10 17.80
CA TYR A 185 -9.50 -13.94 16.91
C TYR A 185 -8.58 -12.87 17.49
N THR A 186 -8.49 -12.79 18.82
CA THR A 186 -7.78 -11.71 19.52
C THR A 186 -6.38 -12.09 19.97
N ARG A 187 -6.05 -13.38 20.08
CA ARG A 187 -4.70 -13.87 20.38
C ARG A 187 -3.99 -14.24 19.08
N TYR A 188 -2.91 -13.54 18.79
CA TYR A 188 -2.07 -13.80 17.63
C TYR A 188 -0.61 -13.55 17.99
N THR A 189 0.31 -14.12 17.21
CA THR A 189 1.72 -13.73 17.24
C THR A 189 1.92 -12.59 16.24
N PRO A 190 2.30 -11.37 16.67
CA PRO A 190 2.52 -10.25 15.76
C PRO A 190 3.61 -10.56 14.73
N ARG A 191 3.36 -10.22 13.47
CA ARG A 191 4.30 -10.38 12.35
C ARG A 191 4.25 -9.15 11.46
N LEU A 192 5.25 -8.98 10.59
CA LEU A 192 5.15 -8.01 9.50
C LEU A 192 4.04 -8.45 8.54
N ILE A 193 3.16 -7.51 8.20
CA ILE A 193 2.10 -7.69 7.20
C ILE A 193 2.17 -6.55 6.20
N HIS A 194 1.59 -6.75 5.01
CA HIS A 194 1.45 -5.68 4.03
C HIS A 194 0.50 -4.57 4.53
N GLY A 195 -0.50 -4.91 5.34
CA GLY A 195 -1.47 -3.98 5.92
C GLY A 195 -2.60 -3.54 4.97
N ASP A 196 -2.43 -3.73 3.67
CA ASP A 196 -3.45 -3.42 2.65
C ASP A 196 -3.32 -4.33 1.42
N LEU A 197 -3.43 -5.64 1.61
CA LEU A 197 -3.17 -6.63 0.55
C LEU A 197 -4.44 -6.87 -0.28
N SER A 198 -4.66 -6.05 -1.30
CA SER A 198 -5.88 -6.05 -2.14
C SER A 198 -5.56 -6.17 -3.65
N PRO A 199 -6.49 -6.65 -4.50
CA PRO A 199 -6.26 -6.83 -5.94
C PRO A 199 -5.88 -5.56 -6.70
N ASN A 200 -6.21 -4.39 -6.17
CA ASN A 200 -5.80 -3.08 -6.71
C ASN A 200 -4.28 -2.86 -6.63
N HIS A 201 -3.55 -3.76 -5.97
CA HIS A 201 -2.09 -3.75 -5.82
C HIS A 201 -1.35 -4.86 -6.54
N PHE A 202 -2.08 -5.80 -7.12
CA PHE A 202 -1.47 -6.94 -7.78
C PHE A 202 -1.21 -6.55 -9.22
N LEU A 203 0.06 -6.51 -9.62
CA LEU A 203 0.42 -6.36 -11.01
C LEU A 203 0.63 -7.73 -11.61
N THR A 204 -0.19 -8.02 -12.60
CA THR A 204 -0.17 -9.27 -13.35
C THR A 204 0.33 -9.01 -14.77
N ASP A 205 0.99 -10.00 -15.35
CA ASP A 205 1.37 -9.97 -16.75
C ASP A 205 0.51 -11.01 -17.47
N SER A 206 -0.31 -10.59 -18.43
CA SER A 206 -1.17 -11.51 -19.18
C SER A 206 -0.39 -12.35 -20.20
N SER A 207 0.83 -11.94 -20.56
CA SER A 207 1.72 -12.65 -21.50
C SER A 207 2.59 -13.71 -20.83
N GLN A 208 2.81 -13.60 -19.52
CA GLN A 208 3.44 -14.61 -18.68
C GLN A 208 2.55 -14.84 -17.48
N THR A 209 1.89 -15.98 -17.40
CA THR A 209 0.98 -16.39 -16.33
C THR A 209 1.63 -16.50 -14.93
N ARG A 210 2.16 -15.38 -14.42
CA ARG A 210 2.80 -15.17 -13.12
C ARG A 210 2.43 -13.77 -12.65
N ILE A 211 2.07 -13.62 -11.37
CA ILE A 211 2.20 -12.33 -10.70
C ILE A 211 3.68 -12.00 -10.73
N ASN A 212 4.09 -11.06 -11.56
CA ASN A 212 5.48 -10.68 -11.54
C ASN A 212 5.74 -9.74 -10.36
N ARG A 213 4.77 -8.94 -9.89
CA ARG A 213 5.10 -7.75 -9.10
C ARG A 213 3.97 -7.27 -8.18
N HIS A 214 4.35 -6.76 -7.00
CA HIS A 214 3.47 -6.06 -6.07
C HIS A 214 3.71 -4.55 -6.23
N TYR A 215 2.64 -3.79 -6.45
CA TYR A 215 2.68 -2.32 -6.57
C TYR A 215 2.09 -1.70 -5.32
N ARG A 216 2.54 -0.50 -4.95
CA ARG A 216 1.86 0.32 -3.94
C ARG A 216 1.60 1.71 -4.50
N LEU A 217 0.32 2.06 -4.57
CA LEU A 217 -0.14 3.43 -4.84
C LEU A 217 -0.55 4.14 -3.54
N TRP A 218 -0.09 3.74 -2.36
CA TRP A 218 -0.41 4.49 -1.14
C TRP A 218 0.46 4.18 0.06
#